data_AF-A0A7J4MDF9-F1
#
_entry.id   AF-A0A7J4MDF9-F1
#
_cell.length_a   1.000
_cell.length_b   1.000
_cell.length_c   1.000
_cell.angle_alpha   90.00
_cell.angle_beta   90.00
_cell.angle_gamma   90.00
#
_symmetry.space_group_name_H-M   'P 1'
#
loop_
_entity.id
_entity.type
_entity.pdbx_description
1 polymer ?
#
loop_
_entity_poly.entity_id
_entity_poly.type
_entity_poly.pdbx_seq_one_letter_code
_entity_poly.pdbx_strand_id
1 'polypeptide(L)'
;MRFAKTELLVLKNLGKSINEIIVDVGKSKSQVYRAVSSLKKKDAIGEGKTLLPKHSHILLLVNILKKNSRLVNILNDSAIDFLVCLDKPRAVSEVSGLIGVKNITLYKIIEKLRRFNILRKENSKYSINPLFNEFVELTESMHTYSMNVDERIPLGSRIYLKNQKEILFSNKSILDASITAFSRYNDFGITVITKDTYYYMPKKVLGIKEIFIHSLYVAEKEKSSIILVALFYLRNKRKLSGIRHFVLDSLRKIFNGERIPDYPVLEELLMKAREYDINIRDIKETFQ
;
A
#
# COMPACT_ATOMS: atom_id res chain seq x y z
N MET A 1 10.25 -2.77 -0.59
CA MET A 1 11.29 -3.73 -0.16
C MET A 1 12.63 -3.20 -0.63
N ARG A 2 13.56 -2.90 0.28
CA ARG A 2 14.88 -2.33 -0.08
C ARG A 2 15.91 -3.42 -0.31
N PHE A 3 16.79 -3.24 -1.28
CA PHE A 3 17.86 -4.19 -1.56
C PHE A 3 19.23 -3.50 -1.57
N ALA A 4 20.13 -3.95 -0.72
CA ALA A 4 21.52 -3.54 -0.76
C ALA A 4 22.18 -3.99 -2.07
N LYS A 5 23.25 -3.31 -2.47
CA LYS A 5 24.01 -3.63 -3.69
C LYS A 5 24.42 -5.11 -3.77
N THR A 6 24.91 -5.69 -2.68
CA THR A 6 25.31 -7.11 -2.63
C THR A 6 24.12 -8.05 -2.81
N GLU A 7 22.94 -7.69 -2.28
CA GLU A 7 21.72 -8.48 -2.49
C GLU A 7 21.30 -8.47 -3.96
N LEU A 8 21.36 -7.32 -4.63
CA LEU A 8 21.08 -7.23 -6.07
C LEU A 8 22.10 -8.03 -6.91
N LEU A 9 23.38 -8.07 -6.51
CA LEU A 9 24.39 -8.92 -7.15
C LEU A 9 24.07 -10.41 -7.00
N VAL A 10 23.61 -10.84 -5.82
CA VAL A 10 23.15 -12.22 -5.59
C VAL A 10 21.91 -12.50 -6.44
N LEU A 11 20.92 -11.60 -6.44
CA LEU A 11 19.70 -11.76 -7.23
C LEU A 11 19.99 -11.89 -8.74
N LYS A 12 20.90 -11.08 -9.28
CA LYS A 12 21.32 -11.17 -10.68
C LYS A 12 21.84 -12.58 -11.05
N ASN A 13 22.45 -13.28 -10.10
CA ASN A 13 23.07 -14.60 -10.31
C ASN A 13 22.20 -15.77 -9.78
N LEU A 14 20.90 -15.58 -9.55
CA LEU A 14 20.00 -16.69 -9.24
C LEU A 14 19.94 -17.72 -10.37
N GLY A 15 19.64 -18.97 -9.98
CA GLY A 15 19.78 -20.17 -10.80
C GLY A 15 21.10 -20.91 -10.61
N LYS A 16 21.96 -20.44 -9.70
CA LYS A 16 23.26 -21.02 -9.34
C LYS A 16 23.32 -21.41 -7.87
N SER A 17 24.31 -22.23 -7.52
CA SER A 17 24.65 -22.51 -6.12
C SER A 17 25.33 -21.32 -5.45
N ILE A 18 25.31 -21.29 -4.12
CA ILE A 18 25.96 -20.20 -3.34
C ILE A 18 27.45 -20.09 -3.67
N ASN A 19 28.13 -21.23 -3.85
CA ASN A 19 29.56 -21.26 -4.16
C ASN A 19 29.88 -20.65 -5.52
N GLU A 20 29.08 -20.92 -6.54
CA GLU A 20 29.22 -20.29 -7.85
C GLU A 20 28.94 -18.78 -7.78
N ILE A 21 27.90 -18.38 -7.04
CA ILE A 21 27.56 -16.96 -6.84
C ILE A 21 28.71 -16.21 -6.14
N ILE A 22 29.40 -16.83 -5.17
CA ILE A 22 30.57 -16.22 -4.51
C ILE A 22 31.66 -15.88 -5.52
N VAL A 23 31.94 -16.80 -6.46
CA VAL A 23 32.95 -16.59 -7.51
C VAL A 23 32.52 -15.45 -8.44
N ASP A 24 31.28 -15.49 -8.95
CA ASP A 24 30.79 -14.51 -9.93
C ASP A 24 30.65 -13.09 -9.38
N VAL A 25 30.26 -12.96 -8.11
CA VAL A 25 29.96 -11.67 -7.49
C VAL A 25 31.24 -10.94 -7.04
N GLY A 26 32.36 -11.65 -6.91
CA GLY A 26 33.65 -11.07 -6.48
C GLY A 26 33.57 -10.44 -5.08
N LYS A 27 32.79 -11.03 -4.18
CA LYS A 27 32.62 -10.60 -2.78
C LYS A 27 33.06 -11.70 -1.83
N SER A 28 33.36 -11.33 -0.58
CA SER A 28 33.76 -12.34 0.40
C SER A 28 32.62 -13.30 0.69
N LYS A 29 32.95 -14.55 1.02
CA LYS A 29 31.96 -15.58 1.43
C LYS A 29 31.00 -15.01 2.48
N SER A 30 31.53 -14.37 3.52
CA SER A 30 30.75 -13.72 4.58
C SER A 30 29.75 -12.68 4.05
N GLN A 31 30.13 -11.86 3.06
CA GLN A 31 29.22 -10.87 2.47
C GLN A 31 28.08 -11.54 1.69
N VAL A 32 28.39 -12.58 0.92
CA VAL A 32 27.39 -13.31 0.13
C VAL A 32 26.42 -14.06 1.04
N TYR A 33 26.92 -14.79 2.05
CA TYR A 33 26.05 -15.48 3.02
C TYR A 33 25.14 -14.52 3.78
N ARG A 34 25.64 -13.34 4.19
CA ARG A 34 24.80 -12.31 4.81
C ARG A 34 23.73 -11.79 3.86
N ALA A 35 24.07 -11.55 2.60
CA ALA A 35 23.11 -11.12 1.59
C ALA A 35 22.04 -12.20 1.34
N VAL A 36 22.43 -13.47 1.22
CA VAL A 36 21.50 -14.61 1.07
C VAL A 36 20.58 -14.72 2.28
N SER A 37 21.11 -14.64 3.50
CA SER A 37 20.29 -14.67 4.73
C SER A 37 19.29 -13.51 4.78
N SER A 38 19.72 -12.31 4.41
CA SER A 38 18.84 -11.14 4.33
C SER A 38 17.76 -11.30 3.26
N LEU A 39 18.09 -11.83 2.08
CA LEU A 39 17.13 -12.13 1.01
C LEU A 39 16.10 -13.18 1.43
N LYS A 40 16.49 -14.20 2.19
CA LYS A 40 15.55 -15.18 2.77
C LYS A 40 14.60 -14.54 3.78
N LYS A 41 15.11 -13.67 4.67
CA LYS A 41 14.27 -12.92 5.62
C LYS A 41 13.27 -12.00 4.90
N LYS A 42 13.66 -11.45 3.75
CA LYS A 42 12.78 -10.65 2.87
C LYS A 42 11.84 -11.50 2.02
N ASP A 43 11.85 -12.81 2.19
CA ASP A 43 11.03 -13.74 1.43
C ASP A 43 11.30 -13.71 -0.09
N ALA A 44 12.49 -13.23 -0.51
CA ALA A 44 12.80 -13.00 -1.92
C ALA A 44 13.24 -14.27 -2.66
N ILE A 45 13.90 -15.19 -1.95
CA ILE A 45 14.49 -16.40 -2.53
C ILE A 45 14.04 -17.65 -1.76
N GLY A 46 13.98 -18.78 -2.48
CA GLY A 46 13.63 -20.08 -1.92
C GLY A 46 14.75 -20.73 -1.12
N GLU A 47 14.40 -21.87 -0.51
CA GLU A 47 15.34 -22.78 0.14
C GLU A 47 15.91 -23.78 -0.87
N GLY A 48 17.13 -24.26 -0.63
CA GLY A 48 17.76 -25.29 -1.45
C GLY A 48 19.22 -25.02 -1.81
N LYS A 49 19.82 -25.98 -2.52
CA LYS A 49 21.22 -25.90 -3.02
C LYS A 49 21.36 -24.84 -4.12
N THR A 50 20.36 -24.74 -4.99
CA THR A 50 20.26 -23.71 -6.02
C THR A 50 19.35 -22.60 -5.53
N LEU A 51 19.81 -21.35 -5.58
CA LEU A 51 19.00 -20.22 -5.16
C LEU A 51 18.04 -19.82 -6.29
N LEU A 52 16.74 -19.88 -6.03
CA LEU A 52 15.68 -19.54 -6.97
C LEU A 52 14.82 -18.37 -6.45
N PRO A 53 14.26 -17.54 -7.34
CA PRO A 53 13.33 -16.50 -6.94
C PRO A 53 12.05 -17.13 -6.37
N LYS A 54 11.56 -16.59 -5.25
CA LYS A 54 10.34 -17.12 -4.61
C LYS A 54 9.05 -16.55 -5.20
N HIS A 55 9.09 -15.30 -5.65
CA HIS A 55 7.92 -14.56 -6.14
C HIS A 55 8.14 -14.01 -7.56
N SER A 56 7.05 -13.77 -8.28
CA SER A 56 7.05 -13.21 -9.64
C SER A 56 7.78 -11.87 -9.73
N HIS A 57 7.54 -10.95 -8.79
CA HIS A 57 8.22 -9.65 -8.75
C HIS A 57 9.75 -9.79 -8.56
N ILE A 58 10.23 -10.82 -7.87
CA ILE A 58 11.66 -11.10 -7.75
C ILE A 58 12.21 -11.63 -9.08
N LEU A 59 11.48 -12.52 -9.75
CA LEU A 59 11.87 -12.99 -11.08
C LEU A 59 11.96 -11.84 -12.10
N LEU A 60 10.99 -10.92 -12.10
CA LEU A 60 11.02 -9.71 -12.94
C LEU A 60 12.26 -8.86 -12.64
N LEU A 61 12.57 -8.62 -11.35
CA LEU A 61 13.77 -7.89 -10.95
C LEU A 61 15.04 -8.58 -11.43
N VAL A 62 15.13 -9.91 -11.30
CA VAL A 62 16.28 -10.71 -11.77
C VAL A 62 16.47 -10.54 -13.28
N ASN A 63 15.39 -10.60 -14.05
CA ASN A 63 15.42 -10.43 -15.50
C ASN A 63 15.94 -9.03 -15.90
N ILE A 64 15.48 -7.99 -15.21
CA ILE A 64 15.96 -6.61 -15.39
C ILE A 64 17.46 -6.51 -15.10
N LEU A 65 17.92 -7.07 -13.97
CA LEU A 65 19.33 -7.04 -13.58
C LEU A 65 20.24 -7.84 -14.51
N LYS A 66 19.74 -8.94 -15.09
CA LYS A 66 20.46 -9.75 -16.09
C LYS A 66 20.61 -9.01 -17.42
N LYS A 67 19.57 -8.29 -17.87
CA LYS A 67 19.61 -7.47 -19.09
C LYS A 67 20.64 -6.34 -19.03
N ASN A 68 20.80 -5.70 -17.87
CA ASN A 68 21.78 -4.62 -17.72
C ASN A 68 22.43 -4.62 -16.34
N SER A 69 23.69 -5.06 -16.29
CA SER A 69 24.47 -5.18 -15.06
C SER A 69 24.70 -3.84 -14.34
N ARG A 70 24.64 -2.71 -15.05
CA ARG A 70 24.78 -1.37 -14.45
C ARG A 70 23.62 -1.03 -13.52
N LEU A 71 22.44 -1.66 -13.73
CA LEU A 71 21.24 -1.44 -12.91
C LEU A 71 21.42 -1.84 -11.45
N VAL A 72 22.35 -2.75 -11.14
CA VAL A 72 22.71 -3.09 -9.75
C VAL A 72 23.14 -1.85 -8.94
N ASN A 73 23.82 -0.88 -9.58
CA ASN A 73 24.29 0.35 -8.91
C ASN A 73 23.22 1.46 -8.86
N ILE A 74 22.10 1.24 -9.55
CA ILE A 74 21.04 2.23 -9.77
C ILE A 74 19.82 1.87 -8.93
N LEU A 75 19.47 0.59 -8.88
CA LEU A 75 18.27 0.06 -8.21
C LEU A 75 18.50 -0.31 -6.75
N ASN A 76 19.67 -0.03 -6.19
CA ASN A 76 19.98 -0.34 -4.80
C ASN A 76 19.26 0.59 -3.81
N ASP A 77 19.22 0.14 -2.57
CA ASP A 77 18.69 0.84 -1.40
C ASP A 77 17.23 1.25 -1.60
N SER A 78 16.96 2.56 -1.68
CA SER A 78 15.59 3.11 -1.77
C SER A 78 15.10 3.31 -3.22
N ALA A 79 15.89 2.95 -4.23
CA ALA A 79 15.53 3.22 -5.62
C ALA A 79 14.33 2.39 -6.10
N ILE A 80 14.23 1.13 -5.69
CA ILE A 80 13.06 0.29 -6.00
C ILE A 80 11.81 0.80 -5.27
N ASP A 81 11.92 1.13 -3.98
CA ASP A 81 10.81 1.74 -3.22
C ASP A 81 10.31 3.03 -3.90
N PHE A 82 11.24 3.86 -4.40
CA PHE A 82 10.91 5.06 -5.15
C PHE A 82 10.10 4.73 -6.41
N LEU A 83 10.56 3.76 -7.23
CA LEU A 83 9.86 3.33 -8.43
C LEU A 83 8.45 2.79 -8.13
N VAL A 84 8.31 1.97 -7.09
CA VAL A 84 7.00 1.41 -6.66
C VAL A 84 6.00 2.51 -6.27
N CYS A 85 6.47 3.67 -5.81
CA CYS A 85 5.60 4.81 -5.51
C CYS A 85 5.15 5.58 -6.76
N LEU A 86 5.66 5.27 -7.95
CA LEU A 86 5.30 5.95 -9.20
C LEU A 86 4.19 5.21 -9.97
N ASP A 87 3.28 4.56 -9.24
CA ASP A 87 2.00 4.04 -9.73
C ASP A 87 1.19 5.11 -10.49
N LYS A 88 1.39 6.36 -10.11
CA LYS A 88 0.93 7.57 -10.80
C LYS A 88 2.02 8.64 -10.76
N PRO A 89 1.92 9.71 -11.59
CA PRO A 89 2.87 10.81 -11.51
C PRO A 89 2.86 11.46 -10.11
N ARG A 90 4.03 11.52 -9.46
CA ARG A 90 4.19 12.07 -8.10
C ARG A 90 5.33 13.07 -7.97
N ALA A 91 5.17 14.04 -7.09
CA ALA A 91 6.23 14.96 -6.70
C ALA A 91 7.19 14.30 -5.69
N VAL A 92 8.42 14.82 -5.60
CA VAL A 92 9.46 14.27 -4.71
C VAL A 92 9.05 14.34 -3.24
N SER A 93 8.39 15.42 -2.82
CA SER A 93 7.89 15.60 -1.46
C SER A 93 6.85 14.55 -1.07
N GLU A 94 5.96 14.18 -1.99
CA GLU A 94 4.95 13.14 -1.79
C GLU A 94 5.62 11.79 -1.56
N VAL A 95 6.57 11.42 -2.44
CA VAL A 95 7.29 10.14 -2.31
C VAL A 95 8.15 10.13 -1.05
N SER A 96 8.78 11.25 -0.69
CA SER A 96 9.56 11.38 0.55
C SER A 96 8.72 11.06 1.79
N GLY A 97 7.49 11.58 1.87
CA GLY A 97 6.55 11.30 2.94
C GLY A 97 6.12 9.83 3.00
N LEU A 98 5.96 9.18 1.85
CA LEU A 98 5.54 7.77 1.76
C LEU A 98 6.63 6.79 2.20
N ILE A 99 7.87 6.97 1.71
CA ILE A 99 8.95 6.00 1.96
C ILE A 99 9.92 6.41 3.08
N GLY A 100 9.73 7.59 3.68
CA GLY A 100 10.56 8.10 4.79
C GLY A 100 12.01 8.32 4.38
N VAL A 101 12.24 8.86 3.17
CA VAL A 101 13.58 9.14 2.63
C VAL A 101 13.70 10.63 2.32
N LYS A 102 14.81 11.25 2.74
CA LYS A 102 15.07 12.68 2.51
C LYS A 102 15.04 13.03 1.01
N ASN A 103 14.46 14.17 0.66
CA ASN A 103 14.41 14.67 -0.72
C ASN A 103 15.77 14.62 -1.43
N ILE A 104 16.86 14.98 -0.74
CA ILE A 104 18.20 14.95 -1.34
C ILE A 104 18.65 13.55 -1.80
N THR A 105 18.24 12.50 -1.09
CA THR A 105 18.49 11.12 -1.50
C THR A 105 17.64 10.74 -2.70
N LEU A 106 16.37 11.17 -2.73
CA LEU A 106 15.48 10.95 -3.87
C LEU A 106 15.99 11.64 -5.13
N TYR A 107 16.49 12.88 -5.04
CA TYR A 107 17.08 13.56 -6.19
C TYR A 107 18.29 12.82 -6.78
N LYS A 108 19.15 12.23 -5.93
CA LYS A 108 20.26 11.37 -6.39
C LYS A 108 19.75 10.10 -7.11
N ILE A 109 18.68 9.49 -6.62
CA ILE A 109 18.03 8.34 -7.26
C ILE A 109 17.45 8.75 -8.61
N ILE A 110 16.70 9.85 -8.66
CA ILE A 110 16.09 10.40 -9.88
C ILE A 110 17.14 10.69 -10.93
N GLU A 111 18.25 11.33 -10.54
CA GLU A 111 19.34 11.65 -11.46
C GLU A 111 19.90 10.38 -12.12
N LYS A 112 20.19 9.33 -11.32
CA LYS A 112 20.67 8.05 -11.84
C LYS A 112 19.65 7.41 -12.79
N LEU A 113 18.38 7.34 -12.40
CA LEU A 113 17.34 6.71 -13.22
C LEU A 113 17.06 7.47 -14.52
N ARG A 114 17.10 8.82 -14.49
CA ARG A 114 16.95 9.66 -15.69
C ARG A 114 18.11 9.50 -16.67
N ARG A 115 19.34 9.31 -16.21
CA ARG A 115 20.49 9.01 -17.10
C ARG A 115 20.30 7.74 -17.92
N PHE A 116 19.43 6.83 -17.48
CA PHE A 116 19.05 5.60 -18.18
C PHE A 116 17.68 5.70 -18.85
N ASN A 117 17.08 6.90 -18.92
CA ASN A 117 15.76 7.16 -19.49
C ASN A 117 14.60 6.38 -18.84
N ILE A 118 14.80 5.80 -17.65
CA ILE A 118 13.78 5.03 -16.91
C ILE A 118 12.66 5.95 -16.41
N LEU A 119 12.94 7.23 -16.18
CA LEU A 119 11.98 8.20 -15.67
C LEU A 119 11.70 9.31 -16.68
N ARG A 120 10.45 9.77 -16.70
CA ARG A 120 10.02 11.04 -17.30
C ARG A 120 9.65 12.06 -16.22
N LYS A 121 9.69 13.33 -16.59
CA LYS A 121 9.29 14.45 -15.72
C LYS A 121 8.25 15.30 -16.46
N GLU A 122 7.10 15.52 -15.83
CA GLU A 122 6.01 16.35 -16.34
C GLU A 122 5.48 17.19 -15.17
N ASN A 123 5.38 18.52 -15.34
CA ASN A 123 4.83 19.43 -14.31
C ASN A 123 5.41 19.21 -12.90
N SER A 124 6.73 19.05 -12.79
CA SER A 124 7.44 18.77 -11.53
C SER A 124 7.09 17.45 -10.83
N LYS A 125 6.36 16.56 -11.52
CA LYS A 125 6.08 15.19 -11.11
C LYS A 125 6.90 14.21 -11.94
N TYR A 126 7.20 13.05 -11.36
CA TYR A 126 7.94 11.98 -11.99
C TYR A 126 7.04 10.77 -12.20
N SER A 127 7.27 10.05 -13.29
CA SER A 127 6.68 8.74 -13.57
C SER A 127 7.67 7.88 -14.34
N ILE A 128 7.42 6.56 -14.38
CA ILE A 128 8.19 5.63 -15.18
C ILE A 128 7.93 5.93 -16.66
N ASN A 129 8.99 5.88 -17.47
CA ASN A 129 8.89 6.02 -18.91
C ASN A 129 8.19 4.78 -19.50
N PRO A 130 7.07 4.92 -20.22
CA PRO A 130 6.32 3.79 -20.78
C PRO A 130 7.12 2.90 -21.73
N LEU A 131 8.22 3.39 -22.32
CA LEU A 131 9.12 2.59 -23.15
C LEU A 131 9.87 1.50 -22.36
N PHE A 132 9.86 1.58 -21.04
CA PHE A 132 10.49 0.63 -20.12
C PHE A 132 9.42 -0.21 -19.41
N ASN A 133 8.62 -0.94 -20.20
CA ASN A 133 7.47 -1.71 -19.70
C ASN A 133 7.85 -2.72 -18.61
N GLU A 134 9.07 -3.27 -18.64
CA GLU A 134 9.55 -4.19 -17.62
C GLU A 134 9.63 -3.55 -16.23
N PHE A 135 9.88 -2.24 -16.16
CA PHE A 135 9.86 -1.51 -14.89
C PHE A 135 8.42 -1.25 -14.42
N VAL A 136 7.49 -1.00 -15.34
CA VAL A 136 6.06 -0.87 -15.03
C VAL A 136 5.55 -2.19 -14.43
N GLU A 137 5.74 -3.30 -15.14
CA GLU A 137 5.37 -4.66 -14.68
C GLU A 137 6.00 -5.01 -13.32
N LEU A 138 7.29 -4.71 -13.14
CA LEU A 138 7.99 -4.91 -11.87
C LEU A 138 7.28 -4.14 -10.74
N THR A 139 7.00 -2.85 -10.95
CA THR A 139 6.40 -2.00 -9.92
C THR A 139 4.97 -2.40 -9.59
N GLU A 140 4.17 -2.79 -10.58
CA GLU A 140 2.81 -3.30 -10.37
C GLU A 140 2.82 -4.62 -9.59
N SER A 141 3.72 -5.53 -9.96
CA SER A 141 3.88 -6.82 -9.27
C SER A 141 4.35 -6.62 -7.82
N MET A 142 5.32 -5.72 -7.60
CA MET A 142 5.79 -5.36 -6.25
C MET A 142 4.72 -4.63 -5.44
N HIS A 143 3.97 -3.73 -6.06
CA HIS A 143 2.85 -3.04 -5.40
C HIS A 143 1.82 -4.05 -4.93
N THR A 144 1.40 -4.95 -5.82
CA THR A 144 0.47 -6.03 -5.53
C THR A 144 0.97 -6.91 -4.38
N TYR A 145 2.23 -7.35 -4.42
CA TYR A 145 2.81 -8.11 -3.33
C TYR A 145 2.80 -7.32 -2.00
N SER A 146 3.22 -6.05 -2.03
CA SER A 146 3.29 -5.20 -0.84
C SER A 146 1.94 -4.89 -0.19
N MET A 147 0.86 -4.93 -0.97
CA MET A 147 -0.52 -4.77 -0.51
C MET A 147 -1.12 -6.05 0.08
N ASN A 148 -0.50 -7.20 -0.18
CA ASN A 148 -0.94 -8.50 0.33
C ASN A 148 0.00 -9.08 1.39
N VAL A 149 1.20 -8.51 1.55
CA VAL A 149 2.22 -9.01 2.47
C VAL A 149 2.88 -7.85 3.23
N ASP A 150 2.88 -7.95 4.56
CA ASP A 150 3.63 -7.09 5.46
C ASP A 150 4.09 -7.91 6.66
N GLU A 151 5.37 -7.81 7.04
CA GLU A 151 5.95 -8.60 8.14
C GLU A 151 5.30 -8.32 9.50
N ARG A 152 4.66 -7.15 9.66
CA ARG A 152 3.98 -6.76 10.89
C ARG A 152 2.63 -7.43 11.08
N ILE A 153 2.09 -8.08 10.05
CA ILE A 153 0.75 -8.67 10.06
C ILE A 153 0.77 -10.12 9.57
N PRO A 154 -0.19 -10.96 9.98
CA PRO A 154 -0.28 -12.33 9.49
C PRO A 154 -0.52 -12.42 7.99
N LEU A 155 -0.07 -13.51 7.38
CA LEU A 155 -0.40 -13.85 5.99
C LEU A 155 -1.92 -13.97 5.79
N GLY A 156 -2.38 -13.66 4.58
CA GLY A 156 -3.81 -13.65 4.24
C GLY A 156 -4.57 -12.44 4.75
N SER A 157 -3.87 -11.45 5.33
CA SER A 157 -4.45 -10.14 5.66
C SER A 157 -4.63 -9.27 4.42
N ARG A 158 -5.70 -8.47 4.37
CA ARG A 158 -5.90 -7.45 3.33
C ARG A 158 -5.51 -6.07 3.85
N ILE A 159 -4.63 -5.36 3.16
CA ILE A 159 -4.09 -4.06 3.62
C ILE A 159 -4.83 -2.87 2.98
N TYR A 160 -5.33 -1.96 3.82
CA TYR A 160 -6.05 -0.75 3.40
C TYR A 160 -5.19 0.51 3.49
N LEU A 161 -4.42 0.66 4.57
CA LEU A 161 -3.45 1.74 4.76
C LEU A 161 -2.14 1.13 5.25
N LYS A 162 -1.02 1.60 4.72
CA LYS A 162 0.31 1.15 5.14
C LYS A 162 1.31 2.28 4.99
N ASN A 163 1.98 2.59 6.09
CA ASN A 163 3.20 3.38 6.10
C ASN A 163 4.16 2.81 7.16
N GLN A 164 5.29 3.49 7.40
CA GLN A 164 6.29 3.04 8.36
C GLN A 164 5.77 3.01 9.81
N LYS A 165 4.83 3.88 10.16
CA LYS A 165 4.33 4.05 11.52
C LYS A 165 3.09 3.22 11.79
N GLU A 166 2.22 3.05 10.80
CA GLU A 166 0.93 2.40 11.00
C GLU A 166 0.51 1.49 9.84
N ILE A 167 -0.40 0.58 10.16
CA ILE A 167 -1.03 -0.31 9.20
C ILE A 167 -2.50 -0.54 9.58
N LEU A 168 -3.37 -0.41 8.58
CA LEU A 168 -4.79 -0.76 8.65
C LEU A 168 -5.01 -1.96 7.75
N PHE A 169 -5.56 -3.02 8.30
CA PHE A 169 -5.77 -4.27 7.58
C PHE A 169 -7.00 -5.02 8.08
N SER A 170 -7.45 -6.03 7.35
CA SER A 170 -8.45 -6.99 7.82
C SER A 170 -7.90 -8.41 7.79
N ASN A 171 -8.40 -9.25 8.70
CA ASN A 171 -8.09 -10.67 8.73
C ASN A 171 -9.29 -11.47 9.28
N LYS A 172 -9.43 -12.73 8.85
CA LYS A 172 -10.44 -13.67 9.37
C LYS A 172 -10.15 -14.15 10.79
N SER A 173 -8.86 -14.20 11.15
CA SER A 173 -8.41 -14.65 12.46
C SER A 173 -8.58 -13.55 13.49
N ILE A 174 -8.75 -13.96 14.75
CA ILE A 174 -8.69 -13.06 15.90
C ILE A 174 -7.22 -12.75 16.19
N LEU A 175 -6.87 -11.47 16.20
CA LEU A 175 -5.48 -11.01 16.34
C LEU A 175 -5.31 -10.07 17.52
N ASP A 176 -4.11 -10.07 18.10
CA ASP A 176 -3.74 -9.13 19.17
C ASP A 176 -3.38 -7.74 18.60
N ALA A 177 -4.38 -7.04 18.07
CA ALA A 177 -4.27 -5.71 17.50
C ALA A 177 -5.52 -4.87 17.81
N SER A 178 -5.49 -3.56 17.55
CA SER A 178 -6.63 -2.69 17.85
C SER A 178 -7.75 -2.87 16.83
N ILE A 179 -8.89 -3.40 17.25
CA ILE A 179 -10.08 -3.53 16.40
C ILE A 179 -10.61 -2.13 16.04
N THR A 180 -10.92 -1.93 14.76
CA THR A 180 -11.24 -0.61 14.17
C THR A 180 -12.28 -0.71 13.04
N ALA A 181 -12.57 0.41 12.37
CA ALA A 181 -13.43 0.53 11.20
C ALA A 181 -14.79 -0.17 11.42
N PHE A 182 -15.30 -0.89 10.42
CA PHE A 182 -16.61 -1.52 10.47
C PHE A 182 -16.79 -2.50 11.63
N SER A 183 -15.71 -3.13 12.12
CA SER A 183 -15.78 -4.06 13.26
C SER A 183 -16.08 -3.37 14.60
N ARG A 184 -16.02 -2.04 14.68
CA ARG A 184 -16.37 -1.26 15.88
C ARG A 184 -17.67 -0.50 15.74
N TYR A 185 -18.41 -0.68 14.64
CA TYR A 185 -19.60 0.11 14.37
C TYR A 185 -20.73 -0.13 15.37
N ASN A 186 -20.84 -1.36 15.88
CA ASN A 186 -21.82 -1.75 16.89
C ASN A 186 -21.70 -0.87 18.15
N ASP A 187 -20.47 -0.54 18.56
CA ASP A 187 -20.17 0.33 19.72
C ASP A 187 -20.74 1.75 19.57
N PHE A 188 -21.07 2.18 18.35
CA PHE A 188 -21.59 3.51 18.04
C PHE A 188 -22.96 3.47 17.36
N GLY A 189 -23.71 2.38 17.58
CA GLY A 189 -25.12 2.28 17.23
C GLY A 189 -25.41 1.96 15.76
N ILE A 190 -24.46 1.35 15.04
CA ILE A 190 -24.68 0.78 13.70
C ILE A 190 -24.36 -0.71 13.76
N THR A 191 -25.38 -1.56 13.71
CA THR A 191 -25.20 -3.02 13.78
C THR A 191 -24.69 -3.59 12.46
N VAL A 192 -23.44 -4.07 12.42
CA VAL A 192 -22.81 -4.65 11.23
C VAL A 192 -22.20 -6.00 11.57
N ILE A 193 -22.41 -6.98 10.70
CA ILE A 193 -21.67 -8.24 10.71
C ILE A 193 -20.68 -8.20 9.54
N THR A 194 -19.39 -8.22 9.86
CA THR A 194 -18.33 -8.23 8.86
C THR A 194 -17.78 -9.64 8.72
N LYS A 195 -17.44 -10.04 7.49
CA LYS A 195 -16.79 -11.34 7.21
C LYS A 195 -15.39 -11.44 7.84
N ASP A 196 -14.66 -10.33 7.76
CA ASP A 196 -13.32 -10.20 8.33
C ASP A 196 -13.35 -9.17 9.46
N THR A 197 -12.40 -9.26 10.40
CA THR A 197 -12.22 -8.26 11.45
C THR A 197 -11.18 -7.23 10.99
N TYR A 198 -11.48 -5.94 11.18
CA TYR A 198 -10.58 -4.85 10.82
C TYR A 198 -9.70 -4.44 12.00
N TYR A 199 -8.40 -4.32 11.75
CA TYR A 199 -7.36 -4.05 12.74
C TYR A 199 -6.49 -2.86 12.37
N TYR A 200 -6.00 -2.18 13.40
CA TYR A 200 -5.00 -1.13 13.31
C TYR A 200 -3.77 -1.49 14.15
N MET A 201 -2.60 -1.18 13.62
CA MET A 201 -1.35 -1.16 14.39
C MET A 201 -0.64 0.18 14.19
N PRO A 202 0.06 0.72 15.22
CA PRO A 202 0.38 0.09 16.50
C PRO A 202 -0.85 -0.01 17.42
N LYS A 203 -0.86 -1.01 18.30
CA LYS A 203 -1.97 -1.24 19.24
C LYS A 203 -2.15 -0.02 20.15
N LYS A 204 -3.32 0.60 20.08
CA LYS A 204 -3.74 1.74 20.92
C LYS A 204 -5.26 1.75 21.12
N VAL A 205 -5.73 2.57 22.05
CA VAL A 205 -7.17 2.86 22.16
C VAL A 205 -7.55 3.82 21.03
N LEU A 206 -8.59 3.47 20.27
CA LEU A 206 -9.05 4.26 19.14
C LEU A 206 -10.36 4.97 19.48
N GLY A 207 -10.41 6.26 19.19
CA GLY A 207 -11.64 7.06 19.30
C GLY A 207 -12.54 6.92 18.07
N ILE A 208 -13.78 7.40 18.20
CA ILE A 208 -14.78 7.36 17.11
C ILE A 208 -14.29 8.00 15.80
N LYS A 209 -13.53 9.10 15.91
CA LYS A 209 -12.97 9.80 14.73
C LYS A 209 -11.94 8.95 14.00
N GLU A 210 -11.04 8.28 14.72
CA GLU A 210 -10.03 7.39 14.13
C GLU A 210 -10.69 6.17 13.49
N ILE A 211 -11.66 5.55 14.18
CA ILE A 211 -12.45 4.43 13.67
C ILE A 211 -13.14 4.82 12.35
N PHE A 212 -13.74 6.01 12.30
CA PHE A 212 -14.37 6.52 11.09
C PHE A 212 -13.37 6.81 9.98
N ILE A 213 -12.24 7.45 10.27
CA ILE A 213 -11.16 7.68 9.28
C ILE A 213 -10.65 6.35 8.71
N HIS A 214 -10.48 5.33 9.55
CA HIS A 214 -10.10 4.00 9.09
C HIS A 214 -11.15 3.39 8.16
N SER A 215 -12.44 3.53 8.47
CA SER A 215 -13.53 3.08 7.58
C SER A 215 -13.53 3.79 6.22
N LEU A 216 -13.14 5.07 6.18
CA LEU A 216 -13.03 5.85 4.95
C LEU A 216 -11.89 5.33 4.05
N TYR A 217 -10.75 4.94 4.62
CA TYR A 217 -9.66 4.28 3.87
C TYR A 217 -10.06 2.90 3.35
N VAL A 218 -10.91 2.17 4.08
CA VAL A 218 -11.45 0.90 3.56
C VAL A 218 -12.38 1.17 2.38
N ALA A 219 -13.33 2.11 2.53
CA ALA A 219 -14.30 2.45 1.48
C ALA A 219 -13.69 3.07 0.23
N GLU A 220 -12.50 3.67 0.34
CA GLU A 220 -11.72 4.07 -0.82
C GLU A 220 -11.44 2.88 -1.75
N LYS A 221 -11.03 1.74 -1.18
CA LYS A 221 -10.67 0.52 -1.91
C LYS A 221 -11.84 -0.43 -2.13
N GLU A 222 -12.83 -0.41 -1.26
CA GLU A 222 -14.00 -1.30 -1.28
C GLU A 222 -15.28 -0.48 -1.38
N LYS A 223 -15.67 -0.12 -2.61
CA LYS A 223 -16.83 0.77 -2.86
C LYS A 223 -18.14 0.25 -2.29
N SER A 224 -18.32 -1.07 -2.21
CA SER A 224 -19.50 -1.69 -1.58
C SER A 224 -19.69 -1.32 -0.11
N SER A 225 -18.63 -0.84 0.58
CA SER A 225 -18.69 -0.45 1.98
C SER A 225 -19.08 1.03 2.21
N ILE A 226 -19.26 1.82 1.14
CA ILE A 226 -19.60 3.24 1.22
C ILE A 226 -20.92 3.47 1.96
N ILE A 227 -21.91 2.58 1.79
CA ILE A 227 -23.19 2.67 2.51
C ILE A 227 -22.96 2.63 4.02
N LEU A 228 -22.13 1.71 4.52
CA LEU A 228 -21.83 1.62 5.95
C LEU A 228 -21.17 2.91 6.47
N VAL A 229 -20.23 3.47 5.70
CA VAL A 229 -19.60 4.77 6.02
C VAL A 229 -20.66 5.88 6.11
N ALA A 230 -21.58 5.94 5.15
CA ALA A 230 -22.65 6.92 5.14
C ALA A 230 -23.57 6.79 6.38
N LEU A 231 -24.02 5.58 6.70
CA LEU A 231 -24.86 5.31 7.87
C LEU A 231 -24.16 5.73 9.17
N PHE A 232 -22.89 5.36 9.33
CA PHE A 232 -22.11 5.72 10.52
C PHE A 232 -21.92 7.23 10.66
N TYR A 233 -21.65 7.92 9.54
CA TYR A 233 -21.52 9.37 9.51
C TYR A 233 -22.82 10.05 9.95
N LEU A 234 -23.96 9.64 9.38
CA LEU A 234 -25.26 10.22 9.70
C LEU A 234 -25.60 10.03 11.18
N ARG A 235 -25.42 8.81 11.71
CA ARG A 235 -25.69 8.49 13.12
C ARG A 235 -24.82 9.29 14.10
N ASN A 236 -23.58 9.61 13.71
CA ASN A 236 -22.57 10.20 14.60
C ASN A 236 -22.11 11.60 14.16
N LYS A 237 -22.88 12.30 13.32
CA LYS A 237 -22.52 13.57 12.65
C LYS A 237 -21.87 14.59 13.58
N ARG A 238 -22.47 14.84 14.75
CA ARG A 238 -21.98 15.83 15.72
C ARG A 238 -20.54 15.54 16.17
N LYS A 239 -20.18 14.26 16.33
CA LYS A 239 -18.85 13.82 16.77
C LYS A 239 -17.85 13.77 15.62
N LEU A 240 -18.32 13.65 14.38
CA LEU A 240 -17.51 13.47 13.17
C LEU A 240 -17.39 14.75 12.33
N SER A 241 -17.98 15.86 12.80
CA SER A 241 -17.85 17.17 12.18
C SER A 241 -16.38 17.60 12.04
N GLY A 242 -16.08 18.27 10.92
CA GLY A 242 -14.73 18.75 10.61
C GLY A 242 -13.79 17.72 9.99
N ILE A 243 -14.15 16.44 9.91
CA ILE A 243 -13.37 15.44 9.15
C ILE A 243 -13.42 15.78 7.66
N ARG A 244 -12.26 15.76 7.01
CA ARG A 244 -12.09 15.98 5.57
C ARG A 244 -11.52 14.72 4.94
N HIS A 245 -12.23 14.19 3.96
CA HIS A 245 -11.83 12.99 3.23
C HIS A 245 -12.60 12.93 1.91
N PHE A 246 -11.96 12.49 0.83
CA PHE A 246 -12.58 12.52 -0.50
C PHE A 246 -13.87 11.67 -0.56
N VAL A 247 -13.91 10.48 0.09
CA VAL A 247 -15.14 9.67 0.17
C VAL A 247 -16.27 10.45 0.84
N LEU A 248 -15.96 11.22 1.88
CA LEU A 248 -16.96 12.04 2.58
C LEU A 248 -17.41 13.22 1.70
N ASP A 249 -16.51 13.80 0.92
CA ASP A 249 -16.84 14.85 -0.05
C ASP A 249 -17.71 14.30 -1.19
N SER A 250 -17.47 13.07 -1.65
CA SER A 250 -18.35 12.38 -2.58
C SER A 250 -19.73 12.10 -1.96
N LEU A 251 -19.78 11.64 -0.71
CA LEU A 251 -21.05 11.43 0.00
C LEU A 251 -21.85 12.74 0.13
N ARG A 252 -21.19 13.86 0.48
CA ARG A 252 -21.81 15.19 0.54
C ARG A 252 -22.54 15.56 -0.75
N LYS A 253 -21.89 15.35 -1.88
CA LYS A 253 -22.47 15.58 -3.22
C LYS A 253 -23.69 14.70 -3.48
N ILE A 254 -23.61 13.42 -3.12
CA ILE A 254 -24.73 12.47 -3.27
C ILE A 254 -25.94 12.89 -2.42
N PHE A 255 -25.69 13.33 -1.18
CA PHE A 255 -26.75 13.87 -0.33
C PHE A 255 -27.37 15.16 -0.87
N ASN A 256 -26.65 15.91 -1.71
CA ASN A 256 -27.15 17.05 -2.46
C ASN A 256 -27.83 16.67 -3.80
N GLY A 257 -27.97 15.37 -4.09
CA GLY A 257 -28.64 14.86 -5.28
C GLY A 257 -27.74 14.62 -6.49
N GLU A 258 -26.42 14.81 -6.37
CA GLU A 258 -25.48 14.46 -7.44
C GLU A 258 -25.34 12.95 -7.59
N ARG A 259 -25.19 12.48 -8.83
CA ARG A 259 -24.81 11.08 -9.10
C ARG A 259 -23.32 10.98 -9.31
N ILE A 260 -22.69 10.05 -8.59
CA ILE A 260 -21.26 9.75 -8.71
C ILE A 260 -21.13 8.29 -9.19
N PRO A 261 -20.36 8.02 -10.26
CA PRO A 261 -20.07 6.65 -10.69
C PRO A 261 -19.48 5.81 -9.55
N ASP A 262 -19.87 4.53 -9.46
CA ASP A 262 -19.43 3.57 -8.45
C ASP A 262 -19.80 3.90 -6.99
N TYR A 263 -20.71 4.86 -6.77
CA TYR A 263 -21.27 5.18 -5.47
C TYR A 263 -22.77 4.84 -5.41
N PRO A 264 -23.31 4.57 -4.22
CA PRO A 264 -24.74 4.38 -4.04
C PRO A 264 -25.50 5.68 -4.35
N VAL A 265 -26.72 5.53 -4.87
CA VAL A 265 -27.63 6.67 -5.11
C VAL A 265 -28.29 7.12 -3.81
N LEU A 266 -28.81 8.35 -3.79
CA LEU A 266 -29.44 8.93 -2.59
C LEU A 266 -30.58 8.06 -2.07
N GLU A 267 -31.42 7.54 -2.96
CA GLU A 267 -32.57 6.71 -2.60
C GLU A 267 -32.13 5.43 -1.85
N GLU A 268 -31.03 4.81 -2.28
CA GLU A 268 -30.46 3.62 -1.65
C GLU A 268 -29.93 3.94 -0.24
N LEU A 269 -29.22 5.06 -0.09
CA LEU A 269 -28.75 5.54 1.21
C LEU A 269 -29.91 5.82 2.16
N LEU A 270 -30.97 6.47 1.69
CA LEU A 270 -32.16 6.77 2.49
C LEU A 270 -32.94 5.51 2.88
N MET A 271 -33.02 4.53 1.98
CA MET A 271 -33.63 3.23 2.28
C MET A 271 -32.84 2.53 3.40
N LYS A 272 -31.52 2.44 3.27
CA LYS A 272 -30.68 1.84 4.33
C LYS A 272 -30.66 2.63 5.61
N ALA A 273 -30.71 3.96 5.58
CA ALA A 273 -30.81 4.78 6.78
C ALA A 273 -32.08 4.46 7.59
N ARG A 274 -33.21 4.21 6.92
CA ARG A 274 -34.46 3.80 7.59
C ARG A 274 -34.36 2.44 8.26
N GLU A 275 -33.69 1.47 7.64
CA GLU A 275 -33.47 0.14 8.24
C GLU A 275 -32.66 0.21 9.55
N TYR A 276 -31.88 1.28 9.75
CA TYR A 276 -31.03 1.50 10.92
C TYR A 276 -31.60 2.57 11.88
N ASP A 277 -32.87 2.95 11.72
CA ASP A 277 -33.55 3.99 12.52
C ASP A 277 -32.76 5.32 12.56
N ILE A 278 -32.14 5.70 11.45
CA ILE A 278 -31.41 6.96 11.30
C ILE A 278 -32.37 8.02 10.75
N ASN A 279 -32.53 9.12 11.49
CA ASN A 279 -33.46 10.18 11.13
C ASN A 279 -32.99 10.94 9.88
N ILE A 280 -33.75 10.84 8.80
CA ILE A 280 -33.47 11.48 7.50
C ILE A 280 -33.57 13.01 7.58
N ARG A 281 -34.25 13.58 8.57
CA ARG A 281 -34.34 15.05 8.75
C ARG A 281 -32.97 15.69 8.94
N ASP A 282 -32.00 14.95 9.47
CA ASP A 282 -30.62 15.42 9.58
C ASP A 282 -30.00 15.70 8.19
N ILE A 283 -30.38 14.99 7.11
CA ILE A 283 -29.69 15.05 5.81
C ILE A 283 -29.84 16.42 5.13
N LYS A 284 -31.02 17.06 5.19
CA LYS A 284 -31.22 18.41 4.62
C LYS A 284 -30.46 19.51 5.40
N GLU A 285 -30.26 19.33 6.71
CA GLU A 285 -29.45 20.22 7.56
C GLU A 285 -27.96 19.79 7.62
N THR A 286 -27.54 18.74 6.91
CA THR A 286 -26.16 18.21 6.97
C THR A 286 -25.25 18.79 5.90
N PHE A 287 -25.82 19.34 4.83
CA PHE A 287 -25.06 19.74 3.65
C PHE A 287 -25.39 21.15 3.13
N GLN A 288 -26.17 21.92 3.90
CA GLN A 288 -26.12 23.39 3.90
C GLN A 288 -25.05 23.85 4.88
#